data_AF-F0RCA7-F1
#
_entry.id   AF-F0RCA7-F1
#
_cell.length_a   1.000
_cell.length_b   1.000
_cell.length_c   1.000
_cell.angle_alpha   90.00
_cell.angle_beta   90.00
_cell.angle_gamma   90.00
#
_symmetry.space_group_name_H-M   'P 1'
#
loop_
_entity.id
_entity.type
_entity.pdbx_description
1 polymer ?
#
loop_
_entity_poly.entity_id
_entity_poly.type
_entity_poly.pdbx_seq_one_letter_code
_entity_poly.pdbx_strand_id
1 'polypeptide(L)'
;MKKNFTYTIIAFVAITLQAVTAQISSKEKAVLIDLYNATNGSEWTTKWDLNKPVSTWKGIKVEDNKVVGINLFRNNLDGTLPKTICKLKNLQDLNLAFNKINGEIPETITKLKELKTLHLEMNLLTGELPTKLGDLANLENLILFNNLIKGEIPKSIGKLKKLKELNVSSNKLTGIIPDELGSLTKLESLGLFENTLVGFVPRELGNLVELKELVIANNQLMGDIPQEFGQLVNLKVLQLQNNKFNSFKSLDFMQSKEILVFDFDGKNQAYSLET
;
A
#
# COMPACT_ATOMS: atom_id res chain seq x y z
N MET A 1 -50.57 12.76 71.74
CA MET A 1 -50.45 12.34 70.33
C MET A 1 -49.18 12.94 69.75
N LYS A 2 -48.08 12.16 69.69
CA LYS A 2 -46.79 12.59 69.13
C LYS A 2 -46.77 12.25 67.64
N LYS A 3 -46.58 13.24 66.76
CA LYS A 3 -46.35 13.02 65.31
C LYS A 3 -44.86 12.80 65.08
N ASN A 4 -44.49 11.61 64.65
CA ASN A 4 -43.15 11.29 64.16
C ASN A 4 -43.02 11.78 62.71
N PHE A 5 -42.03 12.63 62.45
CA PHE A 5 -41.56 12.94 61.10
C PHE A 5 -40.47 11.93 60.73
N THR A 6 -40.73 11.07 59.75
CA THR A 6 -39.71 10.24 59.11
C THR A 6 -39.11 11.01 57.95
N TYR A 7 -37.83 11.38 58.06
CA TYR A 7 -37.04 11.88 56.93
C TYR A 7 -36.61 10.68 56.08
N THR A 8 -37.14 10.58 54.87
CA THR A 8 -36.63 9.65 53.86
C THR A 8 -35.38 10.27 53.25
N ILE A 9 -34.21 9.78 53.65
CA ILE A 9 -32.94 10.09 53.01
C ILE A 9 -32.95 9.42 51.63
N ILE A 10 -33.17 10.20 50.58
CA ILE A 10 -32.95 9.75 49.20
C ILE A 10 -31.44 9.77 48.99
N ALA A 11 -30.81 8.61 49.13
CA ALA A 11 -29.42 8.41 48.71
C ALA A 11 -29.36 8.50 47.18
N PHE A 12 -28.88 9.64 46.67
CA PHE A 12 -28.44 9.75 45.29
C PHE A 12 -27.20 8.87 45.13
N VAL A 13 -27.38 7.66 44.60
CA VAL A 13 -26.29 6.91 44.00
C VAL A 13 -25.88 7.69 42.75
N ALA A 14 -24.83 8.50 42.87
CA ALA A 14 -24.13 9.04 41.73
C ALA A 14 -23.50 7.85 40.99
N ILE A 15 -24.23 7.32 40.00
CA ILE A 15 -23.65 6.46 38.98
C ILE A 15 -22.71 7.37 38.21
N THR A 16 -21.44 7.37 38.58
CA THR A 16 -20.40 7.85 37.68
C THR A 16 -20.49 6.97 36.45
N LEU A 17 -20.99 7.52 35.35
CA LEU A 17 -20.67 7.01 34.02
C LEU A 17 -19.16 7.19 33.86
N GLN A 18 -18.37 6.26 34.41
CA GLN A 18 -17.12 5.93 33.76
C GLN A 18 -17.56 5.39 32.40
N ALA A 19 -17.48 6.25 31.38
CA ALA A 19 -17.32 5.76 30.03
C ALA A 19 -16.23 4.70 30.14
N VAL A 20 -16.59 3.43 29.96
CA VAL A 20 -15.64 2.34 29.89
C VAL A 20 -14.78 2.69 28.68
N THR A 21 -13.68 3.40 28.92
CA THR A 21 -12.77 3.79 27.85
C THR A 21 -12.28 2.48 27.31
N ALA A 22 -12.70 2.18 26.08
CA ALA A 22 -12.29 1.03 25.33
C ALA A 22 -10.77 0.85 25.43
N GLN A 23 -10.30 -0.08 26.28
CA GLN A 23 -8.88 -0.22 26.59
C GLN A 23 -8.27 -1.21 25.61
N ILE A 24 -7.42 -0.69 24.72
CA ILE A 24 -6.55 -1.50 23.85
C ILE A 24 -5.76 -2.49 24.72
N SER A 25 -5.69 -3.74 24.26
CA SER A 25 -4.97 -4.79 24.98
C SER A 25 -3.50 -4.41 25.21
N SER A 26 -2.93 -4.83 26.34
CA SER A 26 -1.50 -4.60 26.64
C SER A 26 -0.57 -5.16 25.55
N LYS A 27 -0.99 -6.23 24.87
CA LYS A 27 -0.26 -6.84 23.74
C LYS A 27 -0.20 -5.92 22.52
N GLU A 28 -1.31 -5.28 22.15
CA GLU A 28 -1.32 -4.33 21.02
C GLU A 28 -0.57 -3.03 21.37
N LYS A 29 -0.73 -2.52 22.60
CA LYS A 29 0.06 -1.38 23.09
C LYS A 29 1.56 -1.66 23.01
N ALA A 30 2.00 -2.86 23.39
CA ALA A 30 3.40 -3.25 23.32
C ALA A 30 3.95 -3.26 21.87
N VAL A 31 3.13 -3.65 20.88
CA VAL A 31 3.53 -3.62 19.47
C VAL A 31 3.72 -2.18 18.98
N LEU A 32 2.84 -1.27 19.38
CA LEU A 32 2.99 0.14 19.03
C LEU A 32 4.22 0.76 19.72
N ILE A 33 4.50 0.41 20.97
CA ILE A 33 5.73 0.83 21.66
C ILE A 33 6.97 0.28 20.95
N ASP A 34 6.93 -0.96 20.46
CA ASP A 34 8.02 -1.54 19.68
C ASP A 34 8.25 -0.76 18.36
N LEU A 35 7.18 -0.38 17.66
CA LEU A 35 7.26 0.53 16.50
C LEU A 35 7.88 1.88 16.87
N TYR A 36 7.42 2.48 17.98
CA TYR A 36 7.96 3.73 18.50
C TYR A 36 9.47 3.61 18.75
N ASN A 37 9.91 2.58 19.46
CA ASN A 37 11.33 2.39 19.76
C ASN A 37 12.17 2.05 18.52
N ALA A 38 11.66 1.18 17.64
CA ALA A 38 12.37 0.71 16.44
C ALA A 38 12.57 1.79 15.37
N THR A 39 11.83 2.90 15.45
CA THR A 39 11.88 4.01 14.50
C THR A 39 12.19 5.36 15.16
N ASN A 40 12.93 5.31 16.28
CA ASN A 40 13.43 6.49 16.98
C ASN A 40 12.33 7.48 17.42
N GLY A 41 11.31 6.94 18.10
CA GLY A 41 10.10 7.64 18.54
C GLY A 41 10.31 8.95 19.30
N SER A 42 11.41 9.05 20.05
CA SER A 42 11.77 10.28 20.76
C SER A 42 12.09 11.44 19.83
N GLU A 43 12.41 11.19 18.55
CA GLU A 43 12.75 12.19 17.53
C GLU A 43 11.66 12.37 16.47
N TRP A 44 10.51 11.70 16.62
CA TRP A 44 9.37 11.91 15.72
C TRP A 44 8.89 13.37 15.79
N THR A 45 8.33 13.85 14.68
CA THR A 45 7.72 15.19 14.62
C THR A 45 6.52 15.29 15.57
N THR A 46 5.62 14.31 15.50
CA THR A 46 4.51 14.14 16.44
C THR A 46 4.74 12.86 17.24
N LYS A 47 5.09 13.03 18.51
CA LYS A 47 5.44 11.95 19.43
C LYS A 47 4.18 11.44 20.13
N TRP A 48 4.15 10.15 20.44
CA TRP A 48 3.12 9.59 21.32
C TRP A 48 3.49 9.83 22.78
N ASP A 49 2.51 10.25 23.57
CA ASP A 49 2.64 10.22 25.03
C ASP A 49 2.33 8.79 25.51
N LEU A 50 3.40 8.03 25.78
CA LEU A 50 3.31 6.61 26.13
C LEU A 50 2.54 6.35 27.45
N ASN A 51 2.32 7.40 28.27
CA ASN A 51 1.55 7.33 29.51
C ASN A 51 0.04 7.49 29.29
N LYS A 52 -0.39 7.92 28.10
CA LYS A 52 -1.81 8.09 27.76
C LYS A 52 -2.41 6.82 27.16
N PRO A 53 -3.75 6.69 27.14
CA PRO A 53 -4.42 5.62 26.40
C PRO A 53 -4.03 5.64 24.92
N VAL A 54 -3.86 4.46 24.31
CA VAL A 54 -3.49 4.31 22.89
C VAL A 54 -4.48 5.02 21.96
N SER A 55 -5.76 5.09 22.33
CA SER A 55 -6.79 5.79 21.55
C SER A 55 -6.55 7.30 21.43
N THR A 56 -5.68 7.89 22.26
CA THR A 56 -5.31 9.31 22.16
C THR A 56 -4.03 9.53 21.37
N TRP A 57 -3.34 8.46 20.94
CA TRP A 57 -2.10 8.57 20.18
C TRP A 57 -2.40 9.02 18.75
N LYS A 58 -1.78 10.13 18.33
CA LYS A 58 -2.00 10.69 16.98
C LYS A 58 -1.70 9.62 15.92
N GLY A 59 -2.62 9.47 14.97
CA GLY A 59 -2.46 8.52 13.87
C GLY A 59 -2.94 7.10 14.18
N ILE A 60 -3.31 6.79 15.42
CA ILE A 60 -3.90 5.50 15.78
C ILE A 60 -5.42 5.54 15.62
N LYS A 61 -5.96 4.62 14.82
CA LYS A 61 -7.39 4.38 14.70
C LYS A 61 -7.76 3.11 15.47
N VAL A 62 -8.76 3.23 16.34
CA VAL A 62 -9.28 2.14 17.17
C VAL A 62 -10.74 1.89 16.86
N GLU A 63 -11.10 0.63 16.61
CA GLU A 63 -12.49 0.16 16.49
C GLU A 63 -12.65 -1.07 17.38
N ASP A 64 -13.73 -1.16 18.15
CA ASP A 64 -14.02 -2.30 19.03
C ASP A 64 -12.85 -2.76 19.93
N ASN A 65 -12.11 -1.79 20.51
CA ASN A 65 -10.91 -2.03 21.32
C ASN A 65 -9.72 -2.67 20.57
N LYS A 66 -9.69 -2.55 19.24
CA LYS A 66 -8.62 -3.06 18.38
C LYS A 66 -7.98 -1.94 17.58
N VAL A 67 -6.66 -2.01 17.44
CA VAL A 67 -5.95 -1.14 16.49
C VAL A 67 -6.27 -1.60 15.07
N VAL A 68 -6.97 -0.75 14.33
CA VAL A 68 -7.37 -1.01 12.94
C VAL A 68 -6.63 -0.12 11.94
N GLY A 69 -6.02 0.97 12.39
CA GLY A 69 -5.27 1.86 11.51
C GLY A 69 -4.08 2.51 12.20
N ILE A 70 -2.98 2.63 11.48
CA ILE A 70 -1.79 3.39 11.86
C ILE A 70 -1.45 4.34 10.72
N ASN A 71 -1.53 5.64 10.97
CA ASN A 71 -1.12 6.69 10.04
C ASN A 71 -0.06 7.60 10.68
N LEU A 72 1.20 7.37 10.29
CA LEU A 72 2.37 8.13 10.70
C LEU A 72 3.07 8.76 9.48
N PHE A 73 2.27 9.14 8.48
CA PHE A 73 2.72 9.86 7.30
C PHE A 73 3.51 11.12 7.69
N ARG A 74 4.68 11.33 7.07
CA ARG A 74 5.54 12.52 7.29
C ARG A 74 5.79 12.83 8.76
N ASN A 75 6.23 11.84 9.53
CA ASN A 75 6.41 11.97 10.97
C ASN A 75 7.87 11.80 11.44
N ASN A 76 8.83 11.81 10.50
CA ASN A 76 10.26 11.66 10.76
C ASN A 76 10.62 10.34 11.47
N LEU A 77 9.91 9.25 11.14
CA LEU A 77 10.28 7.90 11.60
C LEU A 77 11.65 7.53 11.01
N ASP A 78 12.60 7.15 11.84
CA ASP A 78 13.97 6.79 11.43
C ASP A 78 14.39 5.49 12.12
N GLY A 79 14.52 4.41 11.32
CA GLY A 79 14.79 3.07 11.82
C GLY A 79 14.04 2.01 11.01
N THR A 80 13.72 0.87 11.62
CA THR A 80 13.20 -0.31 10.90
C THR A 80 11.75 -0.64 11.25
N LEU A 81 11.03 -1.27 10.33
CA LEU A 81 9.69 -1.80 10.60
C LEU A 81 9.79 -3.08 11.45
N PRO A 82 9.32 -3.10 12.72
CA PRO A 82 9.51 -4.25 13.58
C PRO A 82 8.65 -5.45 13.15
N LYS A 83 9.22 -6.66 13.27
CA LYS A 83 8.52 -7.94 12.98
C LYS A 83 7.25 -8.13 13.82
N THR A 84 7.17 -7.49 14.98
CA THR A 84 6.03 -7.57 15.89
C THR A 84 4.77 -6.92 15.34
N ILE A 85 4.85 -6.07 14.31
CA ILE A 85 3.69 -5.44 13.66
C ILE A 85 2.63 -6.47 13.26
N CYS A 86 3.08 -7.69 12.91
CA CYS A 86 2.22 -8.81 12.55
C CYS A 86 1.25 -9.28 13.65
N LYS A 87 1.41 -8.80 14.89
CA LYS A 87 0.54 -9.11 16.03
C LYS A 87 -0.72 -8.24 16.07
N LEU A 88 -0.80 -7.14 15.31
CA LEU A 88 -2.00 -6.32 15.17
C LEU A 88 -2.98 -6.97 14.19
N LYS A 89 -3.67 -8.03 14.63
CA LYS A 89 -4.45 -8.91 13.74
C LYS A 89 -5.62 -8.23 13.04
N ASN A 90 -6.10 -7.12 13.57
CA ASN A 90 -7.21 -6.35 13.02
C ASN A 90 -6.74 -5.12 12.22
N LEU A 91 -5.44 -4.96 11.98
CA LEU A 91 -4.92 -3.82 11.24
C LEU A 91 -5.38 -3.88 9.79
N GLN A 92 -6.09 -2.83 9.36
CA GLN A 92 -6.63 -2.63 8.02
C GLN A 92 -5.80 -1.61 7.24
N ASP A 93 -5.34 -0.55 7.90
CA ASP A 93 -4.62 0.54 7.26
C ASP A 93 -3.24 0.76 7.91
N LEU A 94 -2.17 0.67 7.12
CA LEU A 94 -0.82 0.99 7.54
C LEU A 94 -0.21 2.02 6.59
N ASN A 95 -0.12 3.26 7.05
CA ASN A 95 0.51 4.36 6.33
C ASN A 95 1.72 4.88 7.11
N LEU A 96 2.91 4.58 6.60
CA LEU A 96 4.19 5.07 7.12
C LEU A 96 4.98 5.83 6.03
N ALA A 97 4.28 6.34 5.02
CA ALA A 97 4.88 6.97 3.87
C ALA A 97 5.59 8.30 4.22
N PHE A 98 6.58 8.67 3.38
CA PHE A 98 7.39 9.89 3.55
C PHE A 98 8.10 9.96 4.90
N ASN A 99 8.85 8.91 5.23
CA ASN A 99 9.68 8.83 6.43
C ASN A 99 11.11 8.39 6.05
N LYS A 100 11.91 7.94 7.02
CA LYS A 100 13.27 7.41 6.83
C LYS A 100 13.32 5.94 7.24
N ILE A 101 12.22 5.21 7.06
CA ILE A 101 12.17 3.78 7.40
C ILE A 101 13.14 3.05 6.48
N ASN A 102 14.05 2.29 7.07
CA ASN A 102 15.10 1.54 6.40
C ASN A 102 15.02 0.05 6.74
N GLY A 103 15.93 -0.73 6.16
CA GLY A 103 15.91 -2.19 6.26
C GLY A 103 14.80 -2.81 5.41
N GLU A 104 14.50 -4.08 5.67
CA GLU A 104 13.59 -4.87 4.84
C GLU A 104 12.13 -4.75 5.29
N ILE A 105 11.19 -4.94 4.36
CA ILE A 105 9.80 -5.24 4.70
C ILE A 105 9.76 -6.64 5.31
N PRO A 106 9.41 -6.83 6.60
CA PRO A 106 9.49 -8.15 7.20
C PRO A 106 8.48 -9.11 6.58
N GLU A 107 8.89 -10.34 6.25
CA GLU A 107 8.00 -11.39 5.74
C GLU A 107 6.76 -11.61 6.63
N THR A 108 6.90 -11.37 7.94
CA THR A 108 5.79 -11.46 8.91
C THR A 108 4.63 -10.51 8.64
N ILE A 109 4.81 -9.45 7.83
CA ILE A 109 3.73 -8.54 7.44
C ILE A 109 2.58 -9.29 6.75
N THR A 110 2.88 -10.37 6.03
CA THR A 110 1.92 -11.26 5.34
C THR A 110 0.92 -11.98 6.27
N LYS A 111 1.13 -11.87 7.59
CA LYS A 111 0.22 -12.39 8.63
C LYS A 111 -0.90 -11.42 9.00
N LEU A 112 -0.92 -10.20 8.44
CA LEU A 112 -1.95 -9.19 8.64
C LEU A 112 -3.12 -9.41 7.66
N LYS A 113 -3.98 -10.37 7.98
CA LYS A 113 -5.02 -10.84 7.05
C LYS A 113 -6.12 -9.80 6.77
N GLU A 114 -6.30 -8.84 7.67
CA GLU A 114 -7.28 -7.76 7.52
C GLU A 114 -6.73 -6.54 6.77
N LEU A 115 -5.45 -6.54 6.39
CA LEU A 115 -4.81 -5.39 5.77
C LEU A 115 -5.42 -5.09 4.40
N LYS A 116 -5.87 -3.85 4.22
CA LYS A 116 -6.47 -3.31 2.99
C LYS A 116 -5.54 -2.31 2.32
N THR A 117 -4.85 -1.48 3.10
CA THR A 117 -3.94 -0.47 2.55
C THR A 117 -2.57 -0.57 3.20
N LEU A 118 -1.54 -0.60 2.34
CA LEU A 118 -0.13 -0.56 2.76
C LEU A 118 0.60 0.53 1.98
N HIS A 119 0.91 1.62 2.67
CA HIS A 119 1.63 2.78 2.15
C HIS A 119 2.99 2.89 2.84
N LEU A 120 4.05 2.60 2.09
CA LEU A 120 5.45 2.69 2.53
C LEU A 120 6.30 3.49 1.54
N GLU A 121 5.69 4.22 0.61
CA GLU A 121 6.38 5.05 -0.38
C GLU A 121 7.26 6.13 0.27
N MET A 122 8.28 6.57 -0.47
CA MET A 122 9.19 7.65 -0.05
C MET A 122 9.86 7.33 1.30
N ASN A 123 10.55 6.19 1.33
CA ASN A 123 11.33 5.71 2.47
C ASN A 123 12.71 5.20 1.96
N LEU A 124 13.46 4.48 2.81
CA LEU A 124 14.77 3.91 2.51
C LEU A 124 14.75 2.38 2.58
N LEU A 125 13.60 1.77 2.30
CA LEU A 125 13.42 0.32 2.41
C LEU A 125 14.31 -0.42 1.41
N THR A 126 14.97 -1.48 1.87
CA THR A 126 15.83 -2.37 1.08
C THR A 126 15.27 -3.80 1.10
N GLY A 127 16.06 -4.77 0.65
CA GLY A 127 15.65 -6.17 0.61
C GLY A 127 14.67 -6.46 -0.53
N GLU A 128 13.98 -7.59 -0.44
CA GLU A 128 13.04 -8.07 -1.46
C GLU A 128 11.59 -7.90 -1.02
N LEU A 129 10.66 -7.94 -1.98
CA LEU A 129 9.24 -8.06 -1.66
C LEU A 129 8.97 -9.40 -0.96
N PRO A 130 8.08 -9.45 0.06
CA PRO A 130 7.76 -10.69 0.74
C PRO A 130 7.33 -11.81 -0.21
N THR A 131 7.92 -12.98 -0.11
CA THR A 131 7.63 -14.09 -1.05
C THR A 131 6.16 -14.53 -0.97
N LYS A 132 5.55 -14.40 0.21
CA LYS A 132 4.12 -14.66 0.46
C LYS A 132 3.28 -13.40 0.41
N LEU A 133 3.65 -12.36 -0.34
CA LEU A 133 2.87 -11.13 -0.46
C LEU A 133 1.39 -11.40 -0.78
N GLY A 134 1.12 -12.39 -1.64
CA GLY A 134 -0.22 -12.87 -1.99
C GLY A 134 -1.11 -13.35 -0.84
N ASP A 135 -0.55 -13.56 0.35
CA ASP A 135 -1.27 -13.98 1.55
C ASP A 135 -2.09 -12.85 2.20
N LEU A 136 -1.93 -11.60 1.74
CA LEU A 136 -2.71 -10.42 2.13
C LEU A 136 -4.00 -10.34 1.30
N ALA A 137 -4.87 -11.34 1.42
CA ALA A 137 -6.04 -11.53 0.56
C ALA A 137 -7.06 -10.35 0.54
N ASN A 138 -6.98 -9.45 1.52
CA ASN A 138 -7.83 -8.26 1.61
C ASN A 138 -7.19 -6.98 1.05
N LEU A 139 -5.94 -7.04 0.57
CA LEU A 139 -5.20 -5.87 0.13
C LEU A 139 -5.84 -5.25 -1.12
N GLU A 140 -6.11 -3.95 -1.03
CA GLU A 140 -6.66 -3.12 -2.10
C GLU A 140 -5.59 -2.18 -2.67
N ASN A 141 -4.73 -1.61 -1.81
CA ASN A 141 -3.68 -0.69 -2.24
C ASN A 141 -2.32 -1.12 -1.69
N LEU A 142 -1.34 -1.27 -2.59
CA LEU A 142 0.06 -1.52 -2.25
C LEU A 142 0.97 -0.46 -2.88
N ILE A 143 1.40 0.51 -2.08
CA ILE A 143 2.14 1.68 -2.53
C ILE A 143 3.53 1.68 -1.88
N LEU A 144 4.56 1.47 -2.69
CA LEU A 144 5.95 1.26 -2.26
C LEU A 144 6.95 2.10 -3.08
N PHE A 145 6.48 3.07 -3.86
CA PHE A 145 7.35 3.82 -4.79
C PHE A 145 8.44 4.62 -4.06
N ASN A 146 9.53 4.95 -4.75
CA ASN A 146 10.67 5.67 -4.18
C ASN A 146 11.24 4.99 -2.93
N ASN A 147 11.79 3.79 -3.12
CA ASN A 147 12.53 3.02 -2.13
C ASN A 147 13.77 2.38 -2.79
N LEU A 148 14.45 1.47 -2.09
CA LEU A 148 15.63 0.74 -2.57
C LEU A 148 15.36 -0.77 -2.65
N ILE A 149 14.09 -1.17 -2.82
CA ILE A 149 13.67 -2.58 -2.86
C ILE A 149 14.22 -3.23 -4.13
N LYS A 150 14.80 -4.42 -3.99
CA LYS A 150 15.46 -5.18 -5.06
C LYS A 150 14.79 -6.55 -5.25
N GLY A 151 15.33 -7.34 -6.17
CA GLY A 151 14.84 -8.69 -6.46
C GLY A 151 13.63 -8.67 -7.38
N GLU A 152 12.98 -9.81 -7.51
CA GLU A 152 11.87 -10.00 -8.45
C GLU A 152 10.51 -9.65 -7.84
N ILE A 153 9.54 -9.33 -8.69
CA ILE A 153 8.13 -9.28 -8.29
C ILE A 153 7.67 -10.73 -8.03
N PRO A 154 7.25 -11.09 -6.80
CA PRO A 154 6.92 -12.46 -6.48
C PRO A 154 5.64 -12.90 -7.19
N LYS A 155 5.65 -14.10 -7.79
CA LYS A 155 4.46 -14.70 -8.44
C LYS A 155 3.22 -14.77 -7.56
N SER A 156 3.41 -14.78 -6.23
CA SER A 156 2.30 -14.75 -5.28
C SER A 156 1.44 -13.50 -5.39
N ILE A 157 1.94 -12.41 -6.00
CA ILE A 157 1.18 -11.18 -6.26
C ILE A 157 -0.17 -11.44 -6.93
N GLY A 158 -0.26 -12.42 -7.83
CA GLY A 158 -1.50 -12.78 -8.52
C GLY A 158 -2.63 -13.29 -7.60
N LYS A 159 -2.34 -13.57 -6.32
CA LYS A 159 -3.37 -13.96 -5.34
C LYS A 159 -4.14 -12.76 -4.76
N LEU A 160 -3.68 -11.52 -4.96
CA LEU A 160 -4.28 -10.31 -4.39
C LEU A 160 -5.55 -9.88 -5.16
N LYS A 161 -6.60 -10.71 -5.15
CA LYS A 161 -7.81 -10.53 -5.98
C LYS A 161 -8.64 -9.27 -5.69
N LYS A 162 -8.31 -8.51 -4.64
CA LYS A 162 -8.94 -7.23 -4.30
C LYS A 162 -8.10 -6.01 -4.65
N LEU A 163 -6.87 -6.22 -5.15
CA LEU A 163 -5.94 -5.14 -5.43
C LEU A 163 -6.48 -4.25 -6.55
N LYS A 164 -6.51 -2.95 -6.28
CA LYS A 164 -6.90 -1.86 -7.18
C LYS A 164 -5.70 -1.03 -7.59
N GLU A 165 -4.73 -0.85 -6.68
CA GLU A 165 -3.53 -0.08 -6.96
C GLU A 165 -2.27 -0.84 -6.55
N LEU A 166 -1.36 -1.00 -7.50
CA LEU A 166 -0.01 -1.51 -7.27
C LEU A 166 0.99 -0.49 -7.81
N ASN A 167 1.75 0.15 -6.92
CA ASN A 167 2.79 1.07 -7.31
C ASN A 167 4.11 0.74 -6.61
N VAL A 168 5.04 0.16 -7.37
CA VAL A 168 6.41 -0.19 -6.94
C VAL A 168 7.46 0.57 -7.75
N SER A 169 7.07 1.71 -8.31
CA SER A 169 7.92 2.55 -9.16
C SER A 169 9.16 3.07 -8.43
N SER A 170 10.22 3.40 -9.17
CA SER A 170 11.45 4.01 -8.64
C SER A 170 12.04 3.18 -7.49
N ASN A 171 12.33 1.93 -7.81
CA ASN A 171 12.97 0.94 -6.95
C ASN A 171 14.13 0.28 -7.74
N LYS A 172 14.67 -0.84 -7.24
CA LYS A 172 15.74 -1.63 -7.86
C LYS A 172 15.24 -3.02 -8.27
N LEU A 173 13.97 -3.15 -8.64
CA LEU A 173 13.38 -4.42 -9.02
C LEU A 173 14.01 -4.95 -10.31
N THR A 174 14.24 -6.26 -10.34
CA THR A 174 14.88 -7.01 -11.42
C THR A 174 13.95 -8.13 -11.91
N GLY A 175 14.40 -8.87 -12.92
CA GLY A 175 13.65 -10.01 -13.46
C GLY A 175 12.51 -9.57 -14.38
N ILE A 176 11.59 -10.48 -14.64
CA ILE A 176 10.46 -10.25 -15.56
C ILE A 176 9.23 -9.73 -14.81
N ILE A 177 8.32 -9.09 -15.55
CA ILE A 177 6.96 -8.88 -15.08
C ILE A 177 6.27 -10.26 -15.04
N PRO A 178 5.79 -10.75 -13.88
CA PRO A 178 5.19 -12.08 -13.80
C PRO A 178 3.80 -12.13 -14.45
N ASP A 179 3.53 -13.16 -15.24
CA ASP A 179 2.24 -13.41 -15.91
C ASP A 179 1.07 -13.42 -14.90
N GLU A 180 1.33 -13.82 -13.65
CA GLU A 180 0.34 -13.85 -12.57
C GLU A 180 -0.27 -12.46 -12.26
N LEU A 181 0.38 -11.36 -12.63
CA LEU A 181 -0.22 -10.01 -12.52
C LEU A 181 -1.48 -9.88 -13.37
N GLY A 182 -1.58 -10.57 -14.51
CA GLY A 182 -2.78 -10.58 -15.34
C GLY A 182 -4.01 -11.19 -14.68
N SER A 183 -3.85 -11.79 -13.49
CA SER A 183 -4.96 -12.37 -12.72
C SER A 183 -5.61 -11.38 -11.73
N LEU A 184 -5.15 -10.12 -11.69
CA LEU A 184 -5.62 -9.06 -10.81
C LEU A 184 -6.75 -8.24 -11.48
N THR A 185 -7.85 -8.87 -11.82
CA THR A 185 -8.90 -8.28 -12.67
C THR A 185 -9.61 -7.04 -12.11
N LYS A 186 -9.33 -6.64 -10.85
CA LYS A 186 -9.82 -5.40 -10.22
C LYS A 186 -8.79 -4.26 -10.23
N LEU A 187 -7.61 -4.49 -10.81
CA LEU A 187 -6.52 -3.53 -10.81
C LEU A 187 -6.87 -2.34 -11.70
N GLU A 188 -6.80 -1.15 -11.15
CA GLU A 188 -7.10 0.12 -11.80
C GLU A 188 -5.81 0.89 -12.15
N SER A 189 -4.74 0.75 -11.37
CA SER A 189 -3.44 1.38 -11.64
C SER A 189 -2.27 0.45 -11.36
N LEU A 190 -1.36 0.35 -12.32
CA LEU A 190 -0.13 -0.44 -12.27
C LEU A 190 1.08 0.45 -12.58
N GLY A 191 1.86 0.76 -11.54
CA GLY A 191 3.10 1.52 -11.63
C GLY A 191 4.33 0.66 -11.37
N LEU A 192 5.13 0.43 -12.41
CA LEU A 192 6.43 -0.24 -12.40
C LEU A 192 7.57 0.66 -12.93
N PHE A 193 7.29 1.96 -13.07
CA PHE A 193 8.20 2.96 -13.62
C PHE A 193 9.57 2.92 -12.94
N GLU A 194 10.64 3.17 -13.69
CA GLU A 194 12.00 3.35 -13.15
C GLU A 194 12.45 2.19 -12.25
N ASN A 195 12.65 1.04 -12.89
CA ASN A 195 13.23 -0.15 -12.29
C ASN A 195 14.25 -0.75 -13.28
N THR A 196 14.68 -1.99 -13.05
CA THR A 196 15.57 -2.74 -13.94
C THR A 196 14.92 -4.00 -14.51
N LEU A 197 13.60 -3.94 -14.73
CA LEU A 197 12.82 -5.06 -15.26
C LEU A 197 13.23 -5.38 -16.70
N VAL A 198 13.27 -6.67 -17.03
CA VAL A 198 13.71 -7.21 -18.33
C VAL A 198 12.64 -8.12 -18.93
N GLY A 199 12.88 -8.58 -20.17
CA GLY A 199 12.02 -9.54 -20.83
C GLY A 199 10.79 -8.89 -21.50
N PHE A 200 9.80 -9.71 -21.81
CA PHE A 200 8.60 -9.28 -22.53
C PHE A 200 7.53 -8.79 -21.55
N VAL A 201 6.67 -7.90 -22.02
CA VAL A 201 5.43 -7.55 -21.32
C VAL A 201 4.46 -8.74 -21.46
N PRO A 202 3.95 -9.33 -20.36
CA PRO A 202 3.05 -10.46 -20.44
C PRO A 202 1.74 -10.09 -21.14
N ARG A 203 1.30 -10.94 -22.07
CA ARG A 203 0.00 -10.79 -22.75
C ARG A 203 -1.16 -10.86 -21.75
N GLU A 204 -0.97 -11.55 -20.64
CA GLU A 204 -1.94 -11.73 -19.56
C GLU A 204 -2.34 -10.40 -18.92
N LEU A 205 -1.52 -9.35 -19.02
CA LEU A 205 -1.91 -8.00 -18.60
C LEU A 205 -3.11 -7.46 -19.40
N GLY A 206 -3.39 -7.98 -20.60
CA GLY A 206 -4.60 -7.65 -21.37
C GLY A 206 -5.91 -8.04 -20.68
N ASN A 207 -5.87 -8.95 -19.70
CA ASN A 207 -7.05 -9.36 -18.91
C ASN A 207 -7.49 -8.29 -17.89
N LEU A 208 -6.69 -7.25 -17.66
CA LEU A 208 -6.93 -6.22 -16.65
C LEU A 208 -7.91 -5.15 -17.16
N VAL A 209 -9.14 -5.56 -17.47
CA VAL A 209 -10.13 -4.69 -18.13
C VAL A 209 -10.52 -3.44 -17.32
N GLU A 210 -10.31 -3.42 -16.01
CA GLU A 210 -10.53 -2.26 -15.13
C GLU A 210 -9.34 -1.28 -15.09
N LEU A 211 -8.22 -1.63 -15.74
CA LEU A 211 -6.99 -0.85 -15.70
C LEU A 211 -7.16 0.49 -16.41
N LYS A 212 -6.85 1.57 -15.69
CA LYS A 212 -6.91 2.96 -16.14
C LYS A 212 -5.52 3.51 -16.41
N GLU A 213 -4.52 3.05 -15.66
CA GLU A 213 -3.15 3.53 -15.75
C GLU A 213 -2.16 2.37 -15.79
N LEU A 214 -1.31 2.37 -16.82
CA LEU A 214 -0.19 1.45 -16.94
C LEU A 214 1.09 2.24 -17.17
N VAL A 215 1.98 2.21 -16.18
CA VAL A 215 3.23 2.97 -16.20
C VAL A 215 4.40 1.99 -16.04
N ILE A 216 5.04 1.62 -17.15
CA ILE A 216 6.17 0.67 -17.19
C ILE A 216 7.43 1.25 -17.87
N ALA A 217 7.43 2.56 -18.09
CA ALA A 217 8.54 3.31 -18.63
C ALA A 217 9.80 3.25 -17.77
N ASN A 218 10.96 3.59 -18.35
CA ASN A 218 12.27 3.56 -17.71
C ASN A 218 12.62 2.17 -17.15
N ASN A 219 12.66 1.17 -18.03
CA ASN A 219 13.06 -0.20 -17.70
C ASN A 219 13.93 -0.77 -18.84
N GLN A 220 14.13 -2.10 -18.86
CA GLN A 220 14.83 -2.81 -19.94
C GLN A 220 13.91 -3.84 -20.63
N LEU A 221 12.59 -3.57 -20.63
CA LEU A 221 11.59 -4.41 -21.28
C LEU A 221 11.80 -4.41 -22.79
N MET A 222 11.51 -5.52 -23.46
CA MET A 222 11.80 -5.72 -24.88
C MET A 222 10.67 -6.42 -25.63
N GLY A 223 10.83 -6.50 -26.95
CA GLY A 223 9.87 -7.14 -27.83
C GLY A 223 8.77 -6.20 -28.28
N ASP A 224 7.59 -6.75 -28.55
CA ASP A 224 6.42 -6.00 -28.99
C ASP A 224 5.44 -5.81 -27.83
N ILE A 225 4.63 -4.75 -27.90
CA ILE A 225 3.49 -4.59 -26.99
C ILE A 225 2.43 -5.64 -27.35
N PRO A 226 1.91 -6.43 -26.39
CA PRO A 226 0.93 -7.47 -26.67
C PRO A 226 -0.35 -6.92 -27.29
N GLN A 227 -0.84 -7.56 -28.36
CA GLN A 227 -2.10 -7.19 -29.01
C GLN A 227 -3.31 -7.26 -28.06
N GLU A 228 -3.21 -8.08 -27.01
CA GLU A 228 -4.20 -8.24 -25.96
C GLU A 228 -4.46 -6.92 -25.21
N PHE A 229 -3.56 -5.93 -25.29
CA PHE A 229 -3.80 -4.60 -24.73
C PHE A 229 -4.97 -3.87 -25.40
N GLY A 230 -5.39 -4.31 -26.60
CA GLY A 230 -6.65 -3.90 -27.22
C GLY A 230 -7.88 -4.16 -26.34
N GLN A 231 -7.82 -5.10 -25.39
CA GLN A 231 -8.89 -5.43 -24.45
C GLN A 231 -8.99 -4.45 -23.26
N LEU A 232 -7.99 -3.61 -23.03
CA LEU A 232 -7.95 -2.65 -21.93
C LEU A 232 -8.85 -1.44 -22.23
N VAL A 233 -10.16 -1.65 -22.19
CA VAL A 233 -11.17 -0.65 -22.60
C VAL A 233 -11.22 0.59 -21.72
N ASN A 234 -10.75 0.48 -20.47
CA ASN A 234 -10.74 1.58 -19.51
C ASN A 234 -9.39 2.32 -19.42
N LEU A 235 -8.38 1.91 -20.20
CA LEU A 235 -7.04 2.50 -20.12
C LEU A 235 -7.06 3.95 -20.60
N LYS A 236 -6.49 4.84 -19.80
CA LYS A 236 -6.39 6.28 -20.07
C LYS A 236 -4.95 6.75 -20.16
N VAL A 237 -4.06 6.13 -19.39
CA VAL A 237 -2.63 6.49 -19.34
C VAL A 237 -1.80 5.27 -19.65
N LEU A 238 -0.94 5.39 -20.65
CA LEU A 238 0.03 4.38 -21.04
C LEU A 238 1.41 5.03 -21.16
N GLN A 239 2.36 4.62 -20.32
CA GLN A 239 3.74 5.10 -20.35
C GLN A 239 4.70 3.94 -20.59
N LEU A 240 5.37 3.97 -21.74
CA LEU A 240 6.23 2.89 -22.24
C LEU A 240 7.67 3.32 -22.53
N GLN A 241 7.92 4.64 -22.51
CA GLN A 241 9.16 5.25 -22.95
C GLN A 241 10.41 4.69 -22.26
N ASN A 242 11.57 4.81 -22.90
CA ASN A 242 12.86 4.37 -22.36
C ASN A 242 12.85 2.88 -21.98
N ASN A 243 12.45 2.05 -22.93
CA ASN A 243 12.57 0.60 -22.94
C ASN A 243 13.27 0.15 -24.23
N LYS A 244 13.29 -1.16 -24.52
CA LYS A 244 13.91 -1.78 -25.71
C LYS A 244 12.85 -2.40 -26.64
N PHE A 245 11.71 -1.73 -26.85
CA PHE A 245 10.64 -2.22 -27.72
C PHE A 245 11.01 -2.12 -29.20
N ASN A 246 10.59 -3.11 -30.01
CA ASN A 246 11.04 -3.25 -31.40
C ASN A 246 10.38 -2.26 -32.37
N SER A 247 9.10 -1.91 -32.16
CA SER A 247 8.40 -0.82 -32.86
C SER A 247 7.01 -0.57 -32.26
N PHE A 248 6.62 0.69 -32.09
CA PHE A 248 5.26 1.06 -31.68
C PHE A 248 4.22 1.01 -32.81
N LYS A 249 4.62 0.64 -34.03
CA LYS A 249 3.69 0.41 -35.16
C LYS A 249 2.64 -0.67 -34.86
N SER A 250 2.85 -1.50 -33.85
CA SER A 250 1.85 -2.49 -33.43
C SER A 250 0.71 -1.91 -32.61
N LEU A 251 0.77 -0.65 -32.14
CA LEU A 251 -0.30 -0.03 -31.35
C LEU A 251 -1.55 0.35 -32.17
N ASP A 252 -1.64 -0.07 -33.44
CA ASP A 252 -2.82 0.13 -34.30
C ASP A 252 -4.11 -0.38 -33.63
N PHE A 253 -4.02 -1.45 -32.83
CA PHE A 253 -5.15 -1.98 -32.06
C PHE A 253 -5.64 -1.04 -30.93
N MET A 254 -4.91 0.04 -30.62
CA MET A 254 -5.27 1.04 -29.61
C MET A 254 -5.77 2.36 -30.21
N GLN A 255 -5.70 2.55 -31.53
CA GLN A 255 -6.02 3.81 -32.21
C GLN A 255 -7.46 4.31 -32.03
N SER A 256 -8.39 3.43 -31.61
CA SER A 256 -9.80 3.78 -31.36
C SER A 256 -10.09 4.35 -29.98
N LYS A 257 -9.07 4.57 -29.13
CA LYS A 257 -9.23 4.97 -27.74
C LYS A 257 -8.54 6.31 -27.47
N GLU A 258 -9.20 7.21 -26.75
CA GLU A 258 -8.60 8.44 -26.21
C GLU A 258 -7.61 8.10 -25.08
N ILE A 259 -6.39 7.71 -25.45
CA ILE A 259 -5.34 7.31 -24.51
C ILE A 259 -4.23 8.34 -24.54
N LEU A 260 -3.87 8.86 -23.36
CA LEU A 260 -2.65 9.61 -23.17
C LEU A 260 -1.47 8.64 -23.18
N VAL A 261 -0.91 8.45 -24.37
CA VAL A 261 0.31 7.69 -24.57
C VAL A 261 1.49 8.64 -24.42
N PHE A 262 2.28 8.47 -23.37
CA PHE A 262 3.57 9.14 -23.24
C PHE A 262 4.63 8.21 -23.81
N ASP A 263 5.09 8.53 -25.01
CA ASP A 263 6.23 7.91 -25.66
C ASP A 263 7.28 9.01 -25.85
N PHE A 264 8.40 8.89 -25.14
CA PHE A 264 9.50 9.84 -25.16
C PHE A 264 10.78 9.15 -25.65
N ASP A 265 10.69 8.38 -26.73
CA ASP A 265 11.88 7.98 -27.49
C ASP A 265 12.39 9.15 -28.38
N GLY A 266 12.63 10.32 -27.78
CA GLY A 266 13.35 11.45 -28.41
C GLY A 266 12.83 11.96 -29.77
N LYS A 267 11.68 11.49 -30.24
CA LYS A 267 11.02 11.90 -31.47
C LYS A 267 9.61 12.34 -31.11
N ASN A 268 9.45 13.65 -30.93
CA ASN A 268 8.17 14.30 -30.75
C ASN A 268 7.14 13.78 -31.76
N GLN A 269 6.21 12.94 -31.31
CA GLN A 269 4.84 12.95 -31.80
C GLN A 269 3.94 12.88 -30.58
N ALA A 270 3.43 14.04 -30.16
CA ALA A 270 2.20 14.08 -29.41
C ALA A 270 1.14 13.44 -30.32
N TYR A 271 0.74 12.21 -30.03
CA TYR A 271 -0.49 11.68 -30.59
C TYR A 271 -1.64 12.39 -29.86
N SER A 272 -1.96 13.62 -30.26
CA SER A 272 -3.29 14.16 -30.02
C SER A 272 -4.23 13.40 -30.95
N LEU A 273 -4.81 12.32 -30.45
CA LEU A 273 -5.88 11.61 -31.13
C LEU A 273 -7.16 12.41 -30.93
N GLU A 274 -7.31 13.51 -31.68
CA GLU A 274 -8.59 14.20 -31.82
C GLU A 274 -9.40 13.54 -32.94
N THR A 275 -10.51 12.93 -32.52
CA THR A 275 -11.73 12.48 -33.23
C THR A 275 -11.61 11.77 -34.57
#